data_AF-A0AAW7YTH2-F1
#
_entry.id   AF-A0AAW7YTH2-F1
#
_cell.length_a   1.000
_cell.length_b   1.000
_cell.length_c   1.000
_cell.angle_alpha   90.00
_cell.angle_beta   90.00
_cell.angle_gamma   90.00
#
_symmetry.space_group_name_H-M   'P 1'
#
loop_
_entity.id
_entity.type
_entity.pdbx_description
1 polymer ?
#
loop_
_entity_poly.entity_id
_entity_poly.type
_entity_poly.pdbx_seq_one_letter_code
_entity_poly.pdbx_strand_id
1 'polypeptide(L)' 'MNKIWILGAGQLGAMLKHAAQPLNIEVCPIETDETGTFAIADNDIITVEREHWPVTSATEQL' A
#
# COMPACT_ATOMS: atom_id res chain seq x y z
N MET A 1 17.32 -4.92 2.08
CA MET A 1 16.21 -4.83 1.10
C MET A 1 15.33 -3.69 1.57
N ASN A 2 14.89 -2.81 0.67
CA ASN A 2 13.99 -1.73 1.03
C ASN A 2 12.57 -2.31 1.14
N LYS A 3 11.84 -1.95 2.18
CA LYS A 3 10.44 -2.34 2.37
C LYS A 3 9.52 -1.26 1.83
N ILE A 4 8.31 -1.66 1.45
CA ILE A 4 7.23 -0.75 1.10
C ILE A 4 6.16 -0.85 2.18
N TRP A 5 6.04 0.19 2.99
CA TRP A 5 4.99 0.33 3.99
C TRP A 5 3.77 0.97 3.33
N ILE A 6 2.61 0.33 3.48
CA ILE A 6 1.34 0.82 2.95
C ILE A 6 0.42 1.06 4.13
N LEU A 7 0.07 2.32 4.39
CA LEU A 7 -1.01 2.63 5.34
C LEU A 7 -2.35 2.30 4.68
N GLY A 8 -3.04 1.31 5.21
CA GLY A 8 -4.18 0.63 4.59
C GLY A 8 -3.85 -0.83 4.32
N ALA A 9 -4.57 -1.73 4.98
CA ALA A 9 -4.50 -3.17 4.79
C ALA A 9 -5.81 -3.74 4.18
N GLY A 10 -6.51 -2.90 3.41
CA GLY A 10 -7.69 -3.30 2.66
C GLY A 10 -7.36 -4.19 1.45
N GLN A 11 -8.34 -4.34 0.57
CA GLN A 11 -8.22 -5.21 -0.60
C GLN A 11 -7.07 -4.80 -1.54
N LEU A 12 -6.81 -3.50 -1.70
CA LEU A 12 -5.75 -3.02 -2.58
C LEU A 12 -4.38 -3.26 -1.92
N GLY A 13 -4.26 -3.07 -0.60
CA GLY A 13 -3.07 -3.46 0.16
C GLY A 13 -2.73 -4.95 0.02
N ALA A 14 -3.73 -5.82 0.12
CA ALA A 14 -3.57 -7.26 -0.09
C ALA A 14 -3.15 -7.61 -1.53
N MET A 15 -3.76 -6.97 -2.53
CA MET A 15 -3.39 -7.13 -3.95
C MET A 15 -1.95 -6.69 -4.22
N LEU A 16 -1.52 -5.55 -3.68
CA LEU A 16 -0.14 -5.06 -3.81
C LEU A 16 0.86 -6.02 -3.17
N LYS A 17 0.55 -6.54 -1.98
CA LYS A 17 1.39 -7.55 -1.33
C LYS A 17 1.54 -8.80 -2.17
N HIS A 18 0.46 -9.30 -2.78
CA HIS A 18 0.51 -10.46 -3.66
C HIS A 18 1.33 -10.20 -4.92
N ALA A 19 1.13 -9.06 -5.58
CA ALA A 19 1.88 -8.68 -6.78
C ALA A 19 3.40 -8.51 -6.53
N ALA A 20 3.78 -8.14 -5.30
CA ALA A 20 5.18 -7.97 -4.90
C ALA A 20 5.93 -9.28 -4.63
N GLN A 21 5.22 -10.38 -4.30
CA GLN A 21 5.82 -11.69 -4.01
C GLN A 21 6.76 -12.20 -5.12
N PRO A 22 6.35 -12.28 -6.41
CA PRO A 22 7.24 -12.75 -7.47
C PRO A 22 8.41 -11.80 -7.76
N LEU A 23 8.32 -10.53 -7.33
CA LEU A 23 9.37 -9.52 -7.51
C LEU A 23 10.39 -9.51 -6.38
N ASN A 24 10.21 -10.35 -5.35
CA ASN A 24 11.02 -10.36 -4.14
C ASN A 24 11.07 -8.97 -3.45
N ILE A 25 9.95 -8.25 -3.50
CA ILE A 25 9.75 -6.95 -2.84
C ILE A 25 8.95 -7.19 -1.56
N GLU A 26 9.42 -6.66 -0.43
CA GLU A 26 8.71 -6.77 0.84
C GLU A 26 7.68 -5.64 0.95
N VAL A 27 6.40 -6.00 0.94
CA VAL A 27 5.28 -5.07 1.13
C VAL A 27 4.62 -5.34 2.48
N CYS A 28 4.45 -4.28 3.26
CA CYS A 28 3.90 -4.28 4.61
C CYS A 28 2.63 -3.40 4.65
N PRO A 29 1.44 -3.96 4.35
CA PRO A 29 0.17 -3.29 4.60
C PRO A 29 -0.07 -3.19 6.10
N ILE A 30 -0.46 -2.00 6.56
CA ILE A 30 -0.69 -1.66 7.96
C ILE A 30 -2.14 -1.21 8.12
N GLU A 31 -2.83 -1.71 9.14
CA GLU A 31 -4.19 -1.27 9.47
C GLU A 31 -4.21 0.22 9.83
N THR A 32 -5.25 0.96 9.42
CA THR A 32 -5.32 2.42 9.61
C THR A 32 -5.52 2.83 11.07
N ASP A 33 -5.97 1.91 11.91
CA ASP A 33 -6.19 2.10 13.36
C ASP A 33 -5.05 1.51 14.21
N GLU A 34 -3.98 1.02 13.58
CA GLU A 34 -2.81 0.51 14.29
C GLU A 34 -2.12 1.65 15.08
N THR A 35 -1.80 1.36 16.34
CA THR A 35 -1.24 2.35 17.29
C THR A 35 0.22 2.07 17.64
N GLY A 36 0.74 0.92 17.21
CA GLY A 36 2.13 0.54 17.38
C GLY A 36 3.12 1.44 16.61
N THR A 37 4.37 1.42 17.06
CA THR A 37 5.49 2.05 16.34
C THR A 37 6.17 1.03 15.43
N PHE A 38 6.51 1.45 14.21
CA PHE A 38 7.17 0.61 13.22
C PHE A 38 8.65 0.95 13.09
N ALA A 39 9.49 -0.07 12.94
CA ALA A 39 10.92 0.09 12.68
C ALA A 39 11.16 0.37 11.20
N ILE A 40 10.81 1.59 10.76
CA ILE A 40 11.02 2.05 9.38
C ILE A 40 12.48 2.47 9.21
N ALA A 41 13.15 1.92 8.20
CA ALA A 41 14.52 2.30 7.86
C ALA A 41 14.56 3.50 6.91
N ASP A 42 15.69 4.22 6.86
CA ASP A 42 15.86 5.44 6.04
C ASP A 42 15.63 5.22 4.53
N ASN A 43 15.77 3.99 4.05
CA ASN A 43 15.62 3.61 2.65
C ASN A 43 14.28 2.93 2.34
N ASP A 44 13.41 2.79 3.34
CA ASP A 44 12.07 2.26 3.13
C ASP A 44 11.19 3.28 2.41
N ILE A 45 10.20 2.77 1.69
CA ILE A 45 9.20 3.58 0.98
C ILE A 45 7.92 3.53 1.80
N ILE A 46 7.34 4.70 2.08
CA ILE A 46 6.06 4.83 2.77
C ILE A 46 5.04 5.37 1.78
N THR A 47 3.90 4.69 1.67
CA THR A 47 2.76 5.12 0.87
C THR A 47 1.45 4.82 1.60
N VAL A 48 0.34 5.31 1.07
CA VAL A 48 -1.01 4.99 1.52
C VAL A 48 -1.72 4.15 0.46
N GLU A 49 -2.60 3.27 0.89
CA GLU A 49 -3.57 2.59 0.04
C GLU A 49 -4.50 3.65 -0.57
N ARG A 50 -4.39 3.87 -1.88
CA ARG A 50 -5.24 4.82 -2.60
C ARG A 50 -5.58 4.30 -3.98
N GLU A 51 -6.86 4.26 -4.29
CA GLU A 51 -7.32 4.04 -5.66
C GLU A 51 -7.16 5.34 -6.46
N HIS A 52 -6.39 5.28 -7.53
CA HIS A 52 -6.24 6.40 -8.45
C HIS A 52 -6.87 6.04 -9.78
N TRP A 53 -8.18 6.28 -9.88
CA TRP A 53 -8.92 6.07 -11.12
C TRP A 53 -8.67 7.22 -12.11
N PRO A 54 -8.59 6.92 -13.42
CA PRO A 54 -8.53 7.96 -14.44
C PRO A 54 -9.87 8.70 -14.51
N VAL A 55 -9.82 9.98 -14.89
CA VAL A 55 -11.03 10.77 -15.14
C VAL A 55 -11.71 10.24 -16.41
N THR A 56 -12.90 9.68 -16.24
CA THR A 56 -13.79 9.17 -17.27
C THR A 56 -15.23 9.58 -16.95
N SER A 57 -16.14 9.50 -17.92
CA SER A 57 -17.55 9.80 -17.66
C SER A 57 -18.15 8.95 -16.52
N ALA A 58 -17.66 7.72 -16.32
CA ALA A 58 -18.13 6.85 -15.23
C ALA A 58 -17.63 7.31 -13.85
N THR A 59 -16.36 7.71 -13.73
CA THR A 59 -15.76 8.17 -12.45
C THR A 59 -16.17 9.59 -12.06
N GLU A 60 -16.69 10.37 -13.01
CA GLU A 60 -17.32 11.66 -12.71
C GLU A 60 -18.77 11.50 -12.26
N GLN A 61 -19.44 10.43 -12.70
CA GLN A 61 -20.83 10.13 -12.35
C GLN A 61 -20.97 9.49 -10.97
N LEU A 62 -20.04 8.59 -10.61
CA LEU A 62 -20.03 7.81 -9.36
C LEU A 62 -19.12 8.46 -8.31
#